data_AF-A0A920I5A0-F1
#
_entry.id   AF-A0A920I5A0-F1
#
_cell.length_a   1.000
_cell.length_b   1.000
_cell.length_c   1.000
_cell.angle_alpha   90.00
_cell.angle_beta   90.00
_cell.angle_gamma   90.00
#
_symmetry.space_group_name_H-M   'P 1'
#
loop_
_entity.id
_entity.type
_entity.pdbx_description
1 polymer ?
#
loop_
_entity_poly.entity_id
_entity_poly.type
_entity_poly.pdbx_seq_one_letter_code
_entity_poly.pdbx_strand_id
1 'polypeptide(L)'
;MFEQGSGEARVVETGTEAIAVRTEAVMPAEGDELDRSTTLVGDVIANSIRQDVLNTLAGELSQTHDLRVQLGSVQQLLIGTQ
;
A
#
# COMPACT_ATOMS: atom_id res chain seq x y z
N MET A 1 2.73 17.18 9.38
CA MET A 1 1.92 17.27 10.61
C MET A 1 2.68 16.75 11.82
N PHE A 2 3.36 15.58 11.74
CA PHE A 2 4.14 15.04 12.87
C PHE A 2 5.50 15.72 13.13
N GLU A 3 6.02 16.54 12.20
CA GLU A 3 7.23 17.35 12.42
C GLU A 3 6.95 18.70 13.11
N GLN A 4 5.68 19.05 13.31
CA GLN A 4 5.25 20.37 13.77
C GLN A 4 5.37 20.48 15.29
N GLY A 5 6.08 21.51 15.77
CA GLY A 5 6.22 21.78 17.19
C GLY A 5 4.91 22.27 17.83
N SER A 6 4.78 22.14 19.16
CA SER A 6 3.68 22.78 19.89
C SER A 6 3.69 24.31 19.68
N GLY A 7 2.51 24.88 19.44
CA GLY A 7 2.29 26.30 19.14
C GLY A 7 2.50 26.70 17.69
N GLU A 8 3.08 25.84 16.85
CA GLU A 8 3.30 26.12 15.44
C GLU A 8 1.98 26.02 14.66
N ALA A 9 1.80 26.86 13.64
CA ALA A 9 0.66 26.82 12.74
C ALA A 9 1.12 26.63 11.29
N ARG A 10 0.43 25.76 10.55
CA ARG A 10 0.77 25.43 9.15
C ARG A 10 -0.51 25.24 8.33
N VAL A 11 -0.43 25.60 7.05
CA VAL A 11 -1.47 25.29 6.07
C VAL A 11 -1.11 23.98 5.36
N VAL A 12 -2.05 23.03 5.35
CA VAL A 12 -1.94 21.75 4.65
C VAL A 12 -2.92 21.74 3.49
N GLU A 13 -2.41 21.56 2.27
CA GLU A 13 -3.23 21.45 1.07
C GLU A 13 -3.65 19.99 0.83
N THR A 14 -4.94 19.74 0.70
CA THR A 14 -5.52 18.41 0.40
C THR A 14 -5.89 18.26 -1.08
N GLY A 15 -5.37 19.15 -1.93
CA GLY A 15 -5.60 19.20 -3.37
C GLY A 15 -6.81 20.04 -3.79
N THR A 16 -7.92 20.00 -3.03
CA THR A 16 -9.12 20.83 -3.31
C THR A 16 -9.32 21.91 -2.25
N GLU A 17 -8.77 21.72 -1.05
CA GLU A 17 -8.94 22.62 0.08
C GLU A 17 -7.59 22.85 0.78
N ALA A 18 -7.53 23.93 1.56
CA ALA A 18 -6.39 24.24 2.41
C ALA A 18 -6.85 24.31 3.87
N ILE A 19 -6.22 23.52 4.73
CA ILE A 19 -6.57 23.40 6.15
C ILE A 19 -5.49 24.08 6.98
N ALA A 20 -5.85 25.11 7.74
CA ALA A 20 -4.96 25.71 8.73
C ALA A 20 -4.97 24.86 10.02
N VAL A 21 -3.82 24.30 10.38
CA VAL A 21 -3.64 23.42 11.54
C VAL A 21 -2.68 24.08 12.52
N ARG A 22 -3.12 24.24 13.77
CA ARG A 22 -2.26 24.65 14.89
C ARG A 22 -2.09 23.46 15.85
N THR A 23 -0.85 23.11 16.14
CA THR A 23 -0.55 22.03 17.09
C THR A 23 -0.58 22.60 18.50
N GLU A 24 -1.56 22.22 19.32
CA GLU A 24 -1.60 22.67 20.72
C GLU A 24 -0.56 21.92 21.57
N ALA A 25 -0.47 20.59 21.44
CA ALA A 25 0.46 19.76 22.20
C ALA A 25 0.94 18.56 21.38
N VAL A 26 2.18 18.13 21.62
CA VAL A 26 2.75 16.87 21.12
C VAL A 26 2.90 15.94 22.31
N MET A 27 2.08 14.89 22.34
CA MET A 27 2.14 13.89 23.41
C MET A 27 2.96 12.69 22.93
N PRO A 28 3.88 12.16 23.75
CA PRO A 28 4.55 10.91 23.43
C PRO A 28 3.52 9.79 23.38
N ALA A 29 3.69 8.86 22.44
CA ALA A 29 2.87 7.66 22.39
C ALA A 29 3.11 6.82 23.64
N GLU A 30 2.04 6.29 24.21
CA GLU A 30 2.12 5.35 25.33
C GLU A 30 2.64 3.98 24.86
N GLY A 31 3.11 3.15 25.79
CA GLY A 31 3.69 1.82 25.46
C GLY A 31 2.72 0.95 24.64
N ASP A 32 1.45 0.89 25.06
CA ASP A 32 0.42 0.14 24.37
C ASP A 32 0.15 0.66 22.94
N GLU A 33 0.28 1.96 22.73
CA GLU A 33 0.08 2.58 21.41
C GLU A 33 1.27 2.29 20.48
N LEU A 34 2.48 2.28 21.03
CA LEU A 34 3.69 1.88 20.32
C LEU A 34 3.63 0.41 19.89
N ASP A 35 3.16 -0.48 20.77
CA ASP A 35 2.99 -1.90 20.47
C ASP A 35 1.96 -2.12 19.36
N ARG A 36 0.79 -1.46 19.44
CA ARG A 36 -0.24 -1.52 18.38
C ARG A 36 0.27 -0.99 17.05
N SER A 37 1.02 0.12 17.06
CA SER A 37 1.62 0.70 15.86
C SER A 37 2.64 -0.27 15.24
N THR A 38 3.46 -0.90 16.07
CA THR A 38 4.44 -1.91 15.64
C THR A 38 3.76 -3.11 14.98
N THR A 39 2.67 -3.62 15.56
CA THR A 39 1.87 -4.69 14.94
C THR A 39 1.31 -4.26 13.58
N LEU A 40 0.70 -3.07 13.51
CA LEU A 40 0.11 -2.56 12.27
C LEU A 40 1.16 -2.43 11.14
N VAL A 41 2.32 -1.84 11.44
CA VAL A 41 3.42 -1.71 10.47
C VAL A 41 3.95 -3.09 10.07
N GLY A 42 4.11 -4.01 11.04
CA GLY A 42 4.51 -5.38 10.78
C GLY A 42 3.57 -6.11 9.81
N ASP A 43 2.25 -5.95 10.00
CA ASP A 43 1.24 -6.57 9.14
C ASP A 43 1.27 -6.02 7.71
N VAL A 44 1.44 -4.70 7.54
CA VAL A 44 1.57 -4.07 6.22
C VAL A 44 2.82 -4.56 5.48
N ILE A 45 3.95 -4.64 6.19
CA ILE A 45 5.21 -5.17 5.62
C ILE A 45 5.05 -6.64 5.24
N ALA A 46 4.51 -7.46 6.14
CA ALA A 46 4.31 -8.89 5.89
C ALA A 46 3.39 -9.13 4.68
N ASN A 47 2.34 -8.32 4.53
CA ASN A 47 1.44 -8.43 3.38
C ASN A 47 2.14 -8.00 2.08
N SER A 48 2.94 -6.94 2.11
CA SER A 48 3.69 -6.46 0.95
C SER A 48 4.72 -7.51 0.48
N ILE A 49 5.50 -8.07 1.41
CA ILE A 49 6.45 -9.14 1.12
C ILE A 49 5.73 -10.37 0.54
N ARG A 50 4.60 -10.77 1.12
CA ARG A 50 3.82 -11.90 0.61
C ARG A 50 3.40 -11.66 -0.84
N GLN A 51 2.95 -10.46 -1.17
CA GLN A 51 2.53 -10.11 -2.52
C GLN A 51 3.71 -10.10 -3.51
N ASP A 52 4.86 -9.57 -3.11
CA ASP A 52 6.08 -9.56 -3.92
C ASP A 52 6.60 -10.98 -4.19
N VAL A 53 6.59 -11.84 -3.18
CA VAL A 53 6.97 -13.25 -3.32
C VAL A 53 6.00 -13.97 -4.25
N LEU A 54 4.68 -13.77 -4.09
CA LEU A 54 3.69 -14.37 -5.00
C LEU A 54 3.86 -13.89 -6.44
N ASN A 55 4.12 -12.61 -6.65
CA ASN A 55 4.38 -12.06 -7.98
C ASN A 55 5.66 -12.62 -8.60
N THR A 56 6.73 -12.75 -7.80
CA THR A 56 8.00 -13.34 -8.22
C THR A 56 7.82 -14.81 -8.61
N LEU A 57 7.16 -15.59 -7.75
CA LEU A 57 6.85 -16.99 -8.02
C LEU A 57 5.96 -17.16 -9.25
N ALA A 58 4.96 -16.29 -9.44
CA ALA A 58 4.13 -16.31 -10.65
C ALA A 58 4.97 -16.03 -11.91
N GLY A 59 5.91 -15.09 -11.85
CA GLY A 59 6.86 -14.82 -12.93
C GLY A 59 7.78 -16.01 -13.20
N GLU A 60 8.38 -16.59 -12.16
CA GLU A 60 9.26 -17.76 -12.27
C GLU A 60 8.51 -19.00 -12.79
N LEU A 61 7.29 -19.27 -12.31
CA LEU A 61 6.46 -20.36 -12.83
C LEU A 61 6.09 -20.12 -14.29
N SER A 62 5.75 -18.88 -14.67
CA SER A 62 5.45 -18.51 -16.06
C SER A 62 6.63 -18.74 -16.99
N GLN A 63 7.85 -18.41 -16.54
CA GLN A 63 9.08 -18.62 -17.31
C GLN A 63 9.47 -20.10 -17.34
N THR A 64 9.38 -20.80 -16.21
CA THR A 64 9.74 -22.23 -16.09
C THR A 64 8.80 -23.12 -16.88
N HIS A 65 7.50 -22.79 -16.93
CA HIS A 65 6.49 -23.58 -17.62
C HIS A 65 6.19 -23.09 -19.04
N ASP A 66 6.94 -22.13 -19.57
CA ASP A 66 6.69 -21.45 -20.87
C ASP A 66 5.18 -21.31 -21.10
N LEU A 67 4.50 -20.65 -20.13
CA LEU A 67 3.07 -20.36 -20.19
C LEU A 67 2.85 -19.33 -21.30
N ARG A 68 2.99 -19.80 -22.54
CA ARG A 68 2.60 -19.10 -23.74
C ARG A 68 1.11 -18.90 -23.61
N VAL A 69 0.71 -17.67 -23.32
CA VAL A 69 -0.64 -17.21 -23.62
C VAL A 69 -0.82 -17.49 -25.11
N GLN A 70 -1.43 -18.63 -25.44
CA GLN A 70 -1.82 -18.95 -26.80
C GLN A 70 -2.93 -17.97 -27.15
N LEU A 71 -2.54 -16.79 -27.63
CA LEU A 71 -3.45 -15.73 -28.04
C LEU A 71 -4.52 -16.26 -29.01
N GLY A 72 -4.23 -17.33 -29.77
CA GLY A 72 -5.19 -18.01 -30.64
C GLY A 72 -6.37 -18.70 -29.91
N SER A 73 -6.19 -19.25 -28.70
CA SER A 73 -7.28 -19.91 -27.95
C SER A 73 -8.05 -18.94 -27.05
N VAL A 74 -7.43 -17.86 -26.57
CA VAL A 74 -8.13 -16.79 -25.83
C VAL A 74 -9.01 -15.95 -26.77
N GLN A 75 -8.60 -15.75 -28.03
CA GLN A 75 -9.43 -15.05 -29.02
C GLN A 75 -10.71 -15.84 -29.38
N GLN A 76 -10.68 -17.17 -29.39
CA GLN A 76 -11.89 -17.96 -29.62
C GLN A 76 -12.86 -17.95 -28.44
N LEU A 77 -12.39 -17.79 -27.20
CA LEU A 77 -13.29 -17.67 -26.05
C LEU A 77 -14.07 -16.34 -26.05
N LEU A 78 -13.46 -15.26 -26.57
CA LEU A 78 -14.06 -13.93 -26.66
C LEU A 78 -14.89 -13.71 -27.94
N ILE A 79 -14.68 -14.53 -28.98
CA ILE A 79 -15.42 -14.43 -30.25
C ILE A 79 -16.56 -15.47 -30.35
N GLY A 80 -16.57 -16.51 -29.50
CA GLY A 80 -17.53 -17.62 -29.56
C GLY A 80 -18.84 -17.47 -28.76
N THR A 81 -19.25 -16.25 -28.38
CA THR A 81 -20.52 -16.03 -27.65
C THR A 81 -21.41 -14.93 -28.26
N GLN A 82 -21.47 -14.87 -29.59
CA GLN A 82 -22.56 -14.17 -30.30
C GLN A 82 -23.27 -15.13 -31.25
#